data_AF-A0A7V9DF22-F1
#
_entry.id   AF-A0A7V9DF22-F1
#
_cell.length_a   1.000
_cell.length_b   1.000
_cell.length_c   1.000
_cell.angle_alpha   90.00
_cell.angle_beta   90.00
_cell.angle_gamma   90.00
#
_symmetry.space_group_name_H-M   'P 1'
#
loop_
_entity.id
_entity.type
_entity.pdbx_description
1 polymer ?
#
loop_
_entity_poly.entity_id
_entity_poly.type
_entity_poly.pdbx_seq_one_letter_code
_entity_poly.pdbx_strand_id
1 'polypeptide(L)'
;PDVQFIGFNSQLSRVAVRLNAGRSYSLFIGGSRLDAESVRIGSTSGLISVAAGSIVEHSRDENLSVLRFEVAIAPETPPGDYSLYIEAFGGGTTVLVGVLTIEEFLNPWINYSLY
;
A
#
# COMPACT_ATOMS: atom_id res chain seq x y z
N PRO A 1 -1.37 5.68 -14.91
CA PRO A 1 -1.23 6.53 -13.71
C PRO A 1 0.24 6.88 -13.38
N ASP A 2 0.52 8.11 -12.96
CA ASP A 2 1.86 8.53 -12.48
C ASP A 2 1.80 8.78 -10.97
N VAL A 3 2.34 7.85 -10.20
CA VAL A 3 2.28 7.86 -8.73
C VAL A 3 3.60 8.31 -8.15
N GLN A 4 3.51 9.29 -7.27
CA GLN A 4 4.67 9.99 -6.72
C GLN A 4 4.78 9.84 -5.20
N PHE A 5 3.69 9.46 -4.55
CA PHE A 5 3.59 9.38 -3.09
C PHE A 5 2.81 8.14 -2.65
N ILE A 6 3.21 7.58 -1.52
CA ILE A 6 2.46 6.58 -0.76
C ILE A 6 2.39 7.01 0.71
N GLY A 7 1.35 6.61 1.41
CA GLY A 7 1.10 7.09 2.76
C GLY A 7 0.19 6.23 3.60
N PHE A 8 0.13 6.55 4.89
CA PHE A 8 -0.84 6.03 5.85
C PHE A 8 -1.25 7.17 6.81
N ASN A 9 -2.38 7.05 7.51
CA ASN A 9 -2.89 8.08 8.43
C ASN A 9 -3.00 9.49 7.81
N SER A 10 -3.43 9.56 6.54
CA SER A 10 -3.56 10.81 5.77
C SER A 10 -2.25 11.58 5.57
N GLN A 11 -1.10 10.93 5.76
CA GLN A 11 0.22 11.51 5.49
C GLN A 11 0.84 10.84 4.27
N LEU A 12 1.14 11.63 3.24
CA LEU A 12 1.83 11.19 2.04
C LEU A 12 3.35 11.31 2.22
N SER A 13 4.08 10.34 1.69
CA SER A 13 5.53 10.24 1.76
C SER A 13 6.09 9.68 0.45
N ARG A 14 7.39 9.88 0.25
CA ARG A 14 8.18 9.21 -0.80
C ARG A 14 8.92 7.97 -0.29
N VAL A 15 8.80 7.70 1.01
CA VAL A 15 9.43 6.57 1.68
C VAL A 15 8.42 5.44 1.84
N ALA A 16 8.91 4.20 1.85
CA ALA A 16 8.10 3.02 2.10
C ALA A 16 7.26 3.14 3.37
N VAL A 17 6.04 2.64 3.32
CA VAL A 17 5.14 2.56 4.46
C VAL A 17 5.48 1.31 5.27
N ARG A 18 5.79 1.49 6.54
CA ARG A 18 6.10 0.40 7.47
C ARG A 18 4.84 -0.18 8.08
N LEU A 19 4.62 -1.47 7.89
CA LEU A 19 3.43 -2.20 8.31
C LEU A 19 3.83 -3.47 9.08
N ASN A 20 2.88 -4.03 9.82
CA ASN A 20 3.06 -5.33 10.49
C ASN A 20 2.19 -6.39 9.81
N ALA A 21 2.66 -7.63 9.84
CA ALA A 21 1.88 -8.77 9.40
C ALA A 21 0.59 -8.97 10.23
N GLY A 22 -0.42 -9.60 9.63
CA GLY A 22 -1.67 -9.98 10.29
C GLY A 22 -2.62 -8.81 10.59
N ARG A 23 -2.48 -7.68 9.89
CA ARG A 23 -3.29 -6.48 10.10
C ARG A 23 -3.80 -5.91 8.78
N SER A 24 -4.86 -5.11 8.88
CA SER A 24 -5.38 -4.31 7.78
C SER A 24 -5.06 -2.83 7.99
N TYR A 25 -4.75 -2.15 6.91
CA TYR A 25 -4.31 -0.75 6.91
C TYR A 25 -5.04 0.05 5.85
N SER A 26 -5.39 1.29 6.20
CA SER A 26 -5.84 2.29 5.25
C SER A 26 -4.64 3.05 4.70
N LEU A 27 -4.30 2.82 3.44
CA LEU A 27 -3.21 3.48 2.74
C LEU A 27 -3.72 4.55 1.79
N PHE A 28 -2.79 5.41 1.39
CA PHE A 28 -3.01 6.50 0.46
C PHE A 28 -1.97 6.43 -0.64
N ILE A 29 -2.38 6.68 -1.88
CA ILE A 29 -1.46 6.96 -2.99
C ILE A 29 -1.77 8.34 -3.56
N GLY A 30 -0.72 9.09 -3.86
CA GLY A 30 -0.81 10.43 -4.43
C GLY A 30 -0.08 10.50 -5.77
N GLY A 31 -0.71 11.12 -6.76
CA GLY A 31 -0.13 11.24 -8.09
C GLY A 31 -1.01 11.98 -9.08
N SER A 32 -0.56 12.01 -10.33
CA SER A 32 -1.33 12.56 -11.44
C SER A 32 -2.05 11.44 -12.21
N ARG A 33 -3.21 11.78 -12.79
CA ARG A 33 -4.05 10.83 -13.54
C ARG A 33 -4.43 9.59 -12.71
N LEU A 34 -4.74 9.84 -11.43
CA LEU A 34 -5.39 8.88 -10.56
C LEU A 34 -6.89 9.19 -10.54
N ASP A 35 -7.69 8.15 -10.65
CA ASP A 35 -9.14 8.21 -10.57
C ASP A 35 -9.60 6.86 -10.04
N ALA A 36 -10.36 6.90 -8.94
CA ALA A 36 -10.78 5.70 -8.22
C ALA A 36 -11.62 4.76 -9.10
N GLU A 37 -12.38 5.30 -10.05
CA GLU A 37 -13.27 4.53 -10.91
C GLU A 37 -12.54 3.85 -12.08
N SER A 38 -11.35 4.34 -12.41
CA SER A 38 -10.58 3.90 -13.58
C SER A 38 -9.21 3.30 -13.23
N VAL A 39 -9.00 2.90 -11.97
CA VAL A 39 -7.79 2.16 -11.57
C VAL A 39 -8.10 0.90 -10.79
N ARG A 40 -7.21 -0.08 -10.93
CA ARG A 40 -7.11 -1.24 -10.04
C ARG A 40 -5.78 -1.19 -9.32
N ILE A 41 -5.81 -1.37 -8.00
CA ILE A 41 -4.61 -1.46 -7.17
C ILE A 41 -4.48 -2.91 -6.69
N GLY A 42 -3.28 -3.47 -6.76
CA GLY A 42 -2.99 -4.82 -6.30
C GLY A 42 -1.56 -4.98 -5.80
N SER A 43 -1.19 -6.18 -5.39
CA SER A 43 0.17 -6.54 -4.98
C SER A 43 0.75 -7.61 -5.88
N THR A 44 2.06 -7.57 -6.08
CA THR A 44 2.82 -8.63 -6.74
C THR A 44 3.00 -9.87 -5.85
N SER A 45 2.62 -9.80 -4.56
CA SER A 45 2.65 -10.90 -3.60
C SER A 45 1.25 -11.44 -3.32
N GLY A 46 1.11 -12.77 -3.22
CA GLY A 46 -0.13 -13.40 -2.78
C GLY A 46 -0.45 -13.23 -1.28
N LEU A 47 0.50 -12.70 -0.50
CA LEU A 47 0.38 -12.48 0.95
C LEU A 47 -0.16 -11.08 1.29
N ILE A 48 -0.32 -10.22 0.28
CA ILE A 48 -0.81 -8.85 0.44
C ILE A 48 -2.01 -8.69 -0.49
N SER A 49 -3.17 -8.41 0.09
CA SER A 49 -4.40 -8.20 -0.68
C SER A 49 -4.88 -6.77 -0.56
N VAL A 50 -5.37 -6.22 -1.67
CA VAL A 50 -6.01 -4.90 -1.73
C VAL A 50 -7.51 -5.12 -1.87
N ALA A 51 -8.30 -4.53 -1.00
CA ALA A 51 -9.75 -4.66 -1.07
C ALA A 51 -10.28 -3.80 -2.22
N ALA A 52 -10.68 -4.42 -3.34
CA ALA A 52 -11.06 -3.70 -4.56
C ALA A 52 -12.16 -2.64 -4.34
N GLY A 53 -13.15 -2.92 -3.49
CA GLY A 53 -14.23 -1.98 -3.16
C GLY A 53 -13.85 -0.86 -2.18
N SER A 54 -12.60 -0.82 -1.70
CA SER A 54 -12.13 0.20 -0.75
C SER A 54 -11.46 1.39 -1.44
N ILE A 55 -11.23 1.32 -2.75
CA ILE A 55 -10.56 2.38 -3.51
C ILE A 55 -11.53 3.54 -3.66
N VAL A 56 -11.22 4.66 -3.01
CA VAL A 56 -12.04 5.88 -3.04
C VAL A 56 -11.16 7.10 -3.24
N GLU A 57 -11.70 8.12 -3.90
CA GLU A 57 -11.04 9.42 -3.96
C GLU A 57 -11.03 10.05 -2.56
N HIS A 58 -9.84 10.42 -2.09
CA HIS A 58 -9.65 11.09 -0.81
C HIS A 58 -9.61 12.60 -0.97
N SER A 59 -8.85 13.08 -1.96
CA SER A 59 -8.79 14.49 -2.35
C SER A 59 -8.31 14.63 -3.79
N ARG A 60 -8.67 15.75 -4.42
CA ARG A 60 -8.23 16.12 -5.75
C ARG A 60 -7.97 17.63 -5.80
N ASP A 61 -6.81 17.98 -6.35
CA ASP A 61 -6.40 19.33 -6.71
C ASP A 61 -5.93 19.33 -8.18
N GLU A 62 -5.62 20.49 -8.75
CA GLU A 62 -5.25 20.67 -10.16
C GLU A 62 -4.12 19.74 -10.63
N ASN A 63 -3.16 19.43 -9.74
CA ASN A 63 -1.96 18.65 -10.05
C ASN A 63 -1.82 17.34 -9.27
N LEU A 64 -2.70 17.08 -8.30
CA LEU A 64 -2.57 15.94 -7.38
C LEU A 64 -3.94 15.33 -7.10
N SER A 65 -4.09 14.05 -7.41
CA SER A 65 -5.18 13.23 -6.92
C SER A 65 -4.65 12.25 -5.88
N VAL A 66 -5.40 12.08 -4.81
CA VAL A 66 -5.09 11.17 -3.71
C VAL A 66 -6.20 10.14 -3.62
N LEU A 67 -5.83 8.86 -3.74
CA LEU A 67 -6.75 7.74 -3.52
C LEU A 67 -6.46 7.11 -2.16
N ARG A 68 -7.51 6.73 -1.46
CA ARG A 68 -7.46 5.90 -0.25
C ARG A 68 -7.89 4.49 -0.61
N PHE A 69 -7.24 3.48 -0.02
CA PHE A 69 -7.60 2.08 -0.17
C PHE A 69 -7.16 1.27 1.05
N GLU A 70 -7.75 0.08 1.21
CA GLU A 70 -7.44 -0.85 2.28
C GLU A 70 -6.55 -1.99 1.77
N VAL A 71 -5.52 -2.28 2.55
CA VAL A 71 -4.60 -3.40 2.34
C VAL A 71 -4.64 -4.32 3.54
N ALA A 72 -4.78 -5.62 3.31
CA ALA A 72 -4.63 -6.65 4.33
C ALA A 72 -3.33 -7.41 4.12
N ILE A 73 -2.55 -7.54 5.20
CA ILE A 73 -1.28 -8.27 5.22
C ILE A 73 -1.50 -9.60 5.93
N ALA A 74 -1.19 -10.72 5.26
CA ALA A 74 -1.35 -12.05 5.84
C ALA A 74 -0.44 -12.23 7.08
N PRO A 75 -0.86 -12.96 8.14
CA PRO A 75 -0.05 -13.17 9.34
C PRO A 75 1.31 -13.81 9.09
N GLU A 76 1.42 -14.66 8.07
CA GLU A 76 2.63 -15.38 7.67
C GLU A 76 3.54 -14.59 6.73
N THR A 77 3.23 -13.32 6.46
CA THR A 77 4.03 -12.46 5.57
C THR A 77 5.43 -12.25 6.15
N PRO A 78 6.50 -12.70 5.47
CA PRO A 78 7.87 -12.49 5.96
C PRO A 78 8.22 -10.99 6.02
N PRO A 79 9.09 -10.57 6.96
CA PRO A 79 9.67 -9.24 6.93
C PRO A 79 10.39 -8.96 5.61
N GLY A 80 10.28 -7.72 5.12
CA GLY A 80 10.93 -7.30 3.88
C GLY A 80 10.13 -6.27 3.09
N ASP A 81 10.65 -5.93 1.91
CA ASP A 81 10.05 -4.92 1.04
C ASP A 81 9.14 -5.55 -0.02
N TYR A 82 7.94 -4.99 -0.15
CA TYR A 82 6.90 -5.46 -1.05
C TYR A 82 6.45 -4.35 -1.99
N SER A 83 6.02 -4.78 -3.17
CA SER A 83 5.58 -3.91 -4.24
C SER A 83 4.08 -3.94 -4.40
N LEU A 84 3.53 -2.80 -4.82
CA LEU A 84 2.15 -2.70 -5.29
C LEU A 84 2.18 -2.44 -6.80
N TYR A 85 1.10 -2.76 -7.48
CA TYR A 85 0.89 -2.35 -8.87
C TYR A 85 -0.41 -1.58 -8.99
N ILE A 86 -0.46 -0.71 -10.00
CA ILE A 86 -1.64 0.07 -10.37
C ILE A 86 -1.86 -0.11 -11.86
N GLU A 87 -3.03 -0.62 -12.21
CA GLU A 87 -3.48 -0.79 -13.57
C GLU A 87 -4.51 0.29 -13.89
N ALA A 88 -4.30 1.03 -14.98
CA ALA A 88 -5.28 2.00 -15.46
C ALA A 88 -6.27 1.33 -16.44
N PHE A 89 -7.54 1.71 -16.35
CA PHE A 89 -8.56 1.31 -17.32
C PHE A 89 -8.21 1.93 -18.68
N GLY A 90 -8.07 1.09 -19.72
CA GLY A 90 -7.53 1.51 -21.02
C GLY A 90 -6.06 1.12 -21.26
N GLY A 91 -5.40 0.53 -20.26
CA GLY A 91 -4.08 -0.09 -20.40
C GLY A 91 -2.97 0.66 -19.67
N GLY A 92 -1.88 -0.06 -19.42
CA GLY A 92 -0.71 0.43 -18.69
C GLY A 92 -0.72 0.03 -17.22
N THR A 93 0.38 -0.57 -16.79
CA THR A 93 0.63 -0.99 -15.41
C THR A 93 1.81 -0.21 -14.87
N THR A 94 1.62 0.46 -13.74
CA THR A 94 2.70 1.10 -12.97
C THR A 94 3.01 0.22 -11.77
N VAL A 95 4.26 -0.22 -11.62
CA VAL A 95 4.71 -0.96 -10.44
C VAL A 95 5.38 0.00 -9.48
N LEU A 96 4.90 0.01 -8.25
CA LEU A 96 5.46 0.76 -7.15
C LEU A 96 6.38 -0.17 -6.36
N VAL A 97 7.67 -0.11 -6.66
CA VAL A 97 8.68 -1.02 -6.10
C VAL A 97 9.00 -0.65 -4.65
N GLY A 98 8.93 -1.63 -3.75
CA GLY A 98 9.38 -1.50 -2.37
C GLY A 98 8.63 -0.43 -1.56
N VAL A 99 7.36 -0.18 -1.89
CA VAL A 99 6.57 0.88 -1.23
C VAL A 99 5.99 0.47 0.11
N LEU A 100 5.99 -0.82 0.41
CA LEU A 100 5.62 -1.37 1.70
C LEU A 100 6.84 -2.06 2.29
N THR A 101 7.13 -1.80 3.56
CA THR A 101 8.10 -2.58 4.33
C THR A 101 7.33 -3.30 5.43
N ILE A 102 7.34 -4.63 5.40
CA ILE A 102 6.76 -5.44 6.47
C ILE A 102 7.83 -5.64 7.54
N GLU A 103 7.52 -5.22 8.75
CA GLU A 103 8.40 -5.38 9.91
C GLU A 103 8.04 -6.65 10.67
N GLU A 104 9.04 -7.23 11.32
CA GLU A 104 8.83 -8.28 12.30
C GLU A 104 8.09 -7.69 13.49
N PHE A 105 6.88 -8.18 13.78
CA PHE A 105 6.23 -7.85 15.04
C PHE A 105 6.93 -8.63 16.15
N LEU A 106 7.98 -8.04 16.72
CA LEU A 106 8.55 -8.54 17.97
C LEU A 106 7.51 -8.33 19.06
N ASN A 107 6.87 -9.41 19.50
CA ASN A 107 5.99 -9.35 20.67
C ASN A 107 6.85 -8.97 21.89
N PRO A 108 6.69 -7.76 22.48
CA PRO A 108 7.56 -7.31 23.56
C PRO A 108 7.41 -8.16 24.84
N TRP A 109 6.39 -9.02 24.91
CA TRP A 109 6.18 -9.96 26.01
C TRP A 109 6.82 -11.33 25.80
N ILE A 110 7.31 -11.62 24.59
CA ILE A 110 8.08 -12.83 24.30
C ILE A 110 9.56 -12.44 24.32
N ASN A 111 10.18 -12.56 25.50
CA ASN A 111 11.63 -12.60 25.59
C ASN A 111 12.10 -13.86 24.85
N TYR A 112 12.77 -13.71 23.71
CA TYR A 112 13.68 -14.73 23.20
C TYR A 112 14.95 -14.75 24.07
N SER A 113 14.78 -14.97 25.37
CA SER A 113 15.85 -15.51 26.19
C SER A 113 15.91 -17.00 25.86
N LEU A 114 17.06 -17.44 25.36
CA LEU A 114 17.49 -18.80 24.99
C LEU A 114 17.60 -19.01 23.47
N TYR A 115 18.74 -18.60 22.90
CA TYR A 115 19.78 -19.53 22.45
C TYR A 115 21.17 -18.92 22.70
#